data_AF-A0A3A1R5C9-F1
#
_entry.id   AF-A0A3A1R5C9-F1
#
_cell.length_a   1.000
_cell.length_b   1.000
_cell.length_c   1.000
_cell.angle_alpha   90.00
_cell.angle_beta   90.00
_cell.angle_gamma   90.00
#
_symmetry.space_group_name_H-M   'P 1'
#
loop_
_entity.id
_entity.type
_entity.pdbx_description
1 polymer ?
#
loop_
_entity_poly.entity_id
_entity_poly.type
_entity_poly.pdbx_seq_one_letter_code
_entity_poly.pdbx_strand_id
1 'polypeptide(L)'
;MNRTHKDINGSFFEWDLDNGDIFFENDEVVLFWVNTAFKTLFDSIEEIAGEEEAKLVLETAGYRTGKTVCNFYNQSIGDPQEILKKLPTTYMTAGWGITDIDRVCFKEKKATIRVRNGWEYKVNTAQKKEQEGTFLPGHWAGVFSGLFNEKVWYKVTQSQIEGHDYSEYEFFPSSVSPSLNVSSLIQEQKDEAQKELEKITRERTESLSQMIKEISSPIIPVMESILIVPLVGPYNELRAEELLDRTLLNLPRHKATHLIVDLTSLKGVDDYTLDFIDKFVTATSFMGTKCLLVGISPELSMQITQRGHKIDSIPCFSILQQGVMHALDELGMELKRK
;
A
#
# COMPACT_ATOMS: atom_id res chain seq x y z
N MET A 1 58.43 2.60 -3.88
CA MET A 1 57.13 2.61 -3.19
C MET A 1 56.92 4.01 -2.67
N ASN A 2 56.02 4.75 -3.31
CA ASN A 2 55.68 6.12 -2.98
C ASN A 2 54.68 6.14 -1.81
N ARG A 3 55.10 5.59 -0.67
CA ARG A 3 54.33 5.52 0.56
C ARG A 3 54.75 6.62 1.52
N THR A 4 53.77 7.41 1.96
CA THR A 4 53.98 8.47 2.95
C THR A 4 53.12 8.19 4.16
N HIS A 5 53.69 8.26 5.36
CA HIS A 5 52.93 8.16 6.61
C HIS A 5 53.03 9.45 7.41
N LYS A 6 52.00 9.73 8.20
CA LYS A 6 51.95 10.88 9.10
C LYS A 6 51.16 10.56 10.35
N ASP A 7 51.76 10.85 11.50
CA ASP A 7 51.03 10.94 12.76
C ASP A 7 50.44 12.35 12.88
N ILE A 8 49.12 12.41 13.07
CA ILE A 8 48.40 13.63 13.37
C ILE A 8 47.73 13.44 14.72
N ASN A 9 48.29 14.06 15.75
CA ASN A 9 47.74 14.05 17.11
C ASN A 9 47.49 12.62 17.68
N GLY A 10 48.34 11.65 17.37
CA GLY A 10 48.21 10.26 17.82
C GLY A 10 47.36 9.37 16.92
N SER A 11 46.91 9.88 15.77
CA SER A 11 46.26 9.10 14.72
C SER A 11 47.13 8.94 13.49
N PHE A 12 47.13 7.73 12.94
CA PHE A 12 48.02 7.33 11.86
C PHE A 12 47.33 7.44 10.50
N PHE A 13 47.96 8.16 9.58
CA PHE A 13 47.57 8.26 8.17
C PHE A 13 48.68 7.71 7.29
N GLU A 14 48.32 6.90 6.29
CA GLU A 14 49.23 6.41 5.25
C GLU A 14 48.61 6.66 3.86
N TRP A 15 49.42 7.15 2.92
CA TRP A 15 49.06 7.28 1.51
C TRP A 15 49.95 6.37 0.69
N ASP A 16 49.36 5.45 -0.06
CA ASP A 16 50.04 4.64 -1.06
C ASP A 16 49.71 5.19 -2.45
N LEU A 17 50.55 6.11 -2.94
CA LEU A 17 50.32 6.78 -4.22
C LEU A 17 50.54 5.87 -5.44
N ASP A 18 51.18 4.72 -5.25
CA ASP A 18 51.38 3.75 -6.33
C ASP A 18 50.07 2.97 -6.59
N ASN A 19 49.26 2.74 -5.56
CA ASN A 19 47.97 2.04 -5.66
C ASN A 19 46.75 2.98 -5.65
N GLY A 20 46.91 4.23 -5.18
CA GLY A 20 45.82 5.20 -5.05
C GLY A 20 45.06 5.11 -3.74
N ASP A 21 45.65 4.46 -2.72
CA ASP A 21 44.99 4.17 -1.46
C ASP A 21 45.32 5.21 -0.38
N ILE A 22 44.37 5.46 0.50
CA ILE A 22 44.58 6.19 1.76
C ILE A 22 44.12 5.30 2.92
N PHE A 23 44.95 5.20 3.93
CA PHE A 23 44.68 4.45 5.14
C PHE A 23 44.61 5.39 6.34
N PHE A 24 43.69 5.08 7.26
CA PHE A 24 43.52 5.75 8.54
C PHE A 24 43.40 4.71 9.65
N GLU A 25 44.24 4.80 10.69
CA GLU A 25 44.34 3.80 11.76
C GLU A 25 44.57 2.36 11.24
N ASN A 26 45.31 2.23 10.14
CA ASN A 26 45.61 0.98 9.41
C ASN A 26 44.42 0.33 8.68
N ASP A 27 43.33 1.06 8.47
CA ASP A 27 42.21 0.62 7.63
C ASP A 27 42.05 1.52 6.41
N GLU A 28 41.57 0.98 5.31
CA GLU A 28 41.37 1.72 4.06
C GLU A 28 40.20 2.69 4.20
N VAL A 29 40.40 3.94 3.79
CA VAL A 29 39.37 4.98 3.84
C VAL A 29 39.26 5.71 2.52
N VAL A 30 38.18 6.48 2.37
CA VAL A 30 37.98 7.38 1.23
C VAL A 30 37.58 8.75 1.76
N LEU A 31 38.06 9.80 1.10
CA LEU A 31 37.77 11.18 1.48
C LEU A 31 36.50 11.67 0.77
N PHE A 32 35.57 12.22 1.54
CA PHE A 32 34.34 12.83 1.04
C PHE A 32 34.33 14.33 1.31
N TRP A 33 33.97 15.12 0.30
CA TRP A 33 33.69 16.54 0.47
C TRP A 33 32.35 16.73 1.18
N VAL A 34 32.39 17.37 2.36
CA VAL A 34 31.20 17.57 3.22
C VAL A 34 30.11 18.38 2.52
N ASN A 35 30.46 19.54 1.95
CA ASN A 35 29.48 20.49 1.40
C ASN A 35 28.97 20.13 0.00
N THR A 36 29.57 19.13 -0.66
CA THR A 36 29.20 18.71 -2.03
C THR A 36 28.86 17.23 -2.05
N ALA A 37 29.85 16.33 -1.93
CA ALA A 37 29.64 14.90 -2.07
C ALA A 37 28.69 14.32 -1.00
N PHE A 38 28.93 14.62 0.29
CA PHE A 38 28.03 14.15 1.35
C PHE A 38 26.66 14.80 1.25
N LYS A 39 26.60 16.13 1.09
CA LYS A 39 25.32 16.83 0.90
C LYS A 39 24.49 16.22 -0.23
N THR A 40 25.09 16.03 -1.43
CA THR A 40 24.38 15.45 -2.58
C THR A 40 23.93 14.01 -2.32
N LEU A 41 24.76 13.21 -1.63
CA LEU A 41 24.38 11.84 -1.24
C LEU A 41 23.14 11.84 -0.34
N PHE A 42 23.14 12.68 0.70
CA PHE A 42 22.02 12.75 1.64
C PHE A 42 20.77 13.39 1.02
N ASP A 43 20.92 14.44 0.21
CA ASP A 43 19.81 15.01 -0.58
C ASP A 43 19.13 13.92 -1.42
N SER A 44 19.93 13.08 -2.10
CA SER A 44 19.40 12.01 -2.95
C SER A 44 18.68 10.92 -2.14
N ILE A 45 19.19 10.56 -0.97
CA ILE A 45 18.55 9.57 -0.08
C ILE A 45 17.21 10.11 0.41
N GLU A 46 17.17 11.37 0.85
CA GLU A 46 15.95 12.02 1.32
C GLU A 46 14.91 12.20 0.21
N GLU A 47 15.33 12.58 -1.00
CA GLU A 47 14.43 12.73 -2.15
C GLU A 47 13.75 11.40 -2.53
N ILE A 48 14.48 10.29 -2.45
CA ILE A 48 13.98 8.97 -2.84
C ILE A 48 13.15 8.33 -1.71
N ALA A 49 13.64 8.39 -0.47
CA ALA A 49 13.08 7.63 0.64
C ALA A 49 12.04 8.41 1.46
N GLY A 50 12.10 9.73 1.45
CA GLY A 50 11.43 10.57 2.44
C GLY A 50 12.36 10.96 3.60
N GLU A 51 12.05 12.07 4.26
CA GLU A 51 12.91 12.65 5.30
C GLU A 51 12.97 11.79 6.58
N GLU A 52 11.84 11.23 7.02
CA GLU A 52 11.79 10.39 8.22
C GLU A 52 12.47 9.04 8.01
N GLU A 53 12.27 8.44 6.83
CA GLU A 53 12.93 7.20 6.42
C GLU A 53 14.45 7.39 6.30
N ALA A 54 14.89 8.50 5.71
CA ALA A 54 16.31 8.83 5.60
C ALA A 54 16.95 8.99 6.98
N LYS A 55 16.31 9.72 7.92
CA LYS A 55 16.79 9.84 9.31
C LYS A 55 16.97 8.48 9.97
N LEU A 56 16.02 7.57 9.79
CA LEU A 56 16.10 6.23 10.36
C LEU A 56 17.24 5.38 9.76
N VAL A 57 17.45 5.49 8.44
CA VAL A 57 18.57 4.84 7.74
C VAL A 57 19.90 5.36 8.30
N LEU A 58 20.05 6.67 8.44
CA LEU A 58 21.25 7.30 8.99
C LEU A 58 21.51 6.90 10.44
N GLU A 59 20.47 6.90 11.28
CA GLU A 59 20.56 6.46 12.67
C GLU A 59 21.01 5.00 12.78
N THR A 60 20.45 4.13 11.93
CA THR A 60 20.80 2.71 11.89
C THR A 60 22.21 2.48 11.38
N ALA A 61 22.63 3.22 10.35
CA ALA A 61 24.00 3.18 9.83
C ALA A 61 25.00 3.67 10.89
N GLY A 62 24.69 4.78 11.56
CA GLY A 62 25.45 5.28 12.70
C GLY A 62 25.61 4.20 13.76
N TYR A 63 24.52 3.67 14.30
CA TYR A 63 24.56 2.66 15.35
C TYR A 63 25.35 1.40 14.96
N ARG A 64 25.19 0.89 13.74
CA ARG A 64 25.94 -0.27 13.25
C ARG A 64 27.44 0.03 13.14
N THR A 65 27.81 1.17 12.55
CA THR A 65 29.22 1.56 12.43
C THR A 65 29.86 1.79 13.79
N GLY A 66 29.15 2.39 14.74
CA GLY A 66 29.61 2.55 16.12
C GLY A 66 29.94 1.23 16.81
N LYS A 67 29.10 0.21 16.64
CA LYS A 67 29.40 -1.14 17.13
C LYS A 67 30.64 -1.74 16.47
N THR A 68 30.81 -1.57 15.16
CA THR A 68 31.99 -2.06 14.44
C THR A 68 33.26 -1.38 14.96
N VAL A 69 33.25 -0.05 15.13
CA VAL A 69 34.39 0.71 15.67
C VAL A 69 34.72 0.27 17.10
N CYS A 70 33.70 0.09 17.95
CA CYS A 70 33.92 -0.43 19.29
C CYS A 70 34.55 -1.83 19.26
N ASN A 71 34.11 -2.72 18.37
CA ASN A 71 34.69 -4.05 18.24
C ASN A 71 36.16 -4.00 17.78
N PHE A 72 36.47 -3.16 16.80
CA PHE A 72 37.84 -2.94 16.32
C PHE A 72 38.76 -2.50 17.47
N TYR A 73 38.36 -1.46 18.21
CA TYR A 73 39.18 -0.96 19.33
C TYR A 73 39.19 -1.88 20.55
N ASN A 74 38.14 -2.67 20.79
CA ASN A 74 38.18 -3.74 21.79
C ASN A 74 39.21 -4.82 21.43
N GLN A 75 39.39 -5.13 20.14
CA GLN A 75 40.40 -6.10 19.70
C GLN A 75 41.82 -5.55 19.79
N SER A 76 42.02 -4.25 19.54
CA SER A 76 43.34 -3.63 19.51
C SER A 76 43.81 -3.05 20.87
N ILE A 77 42.92 -2.45 21.65
CA ILE A 77 43.21 -1.76 22.93
C ILE A 77 42.70 -2.58 24.12
N GLY A 78 41.50 -3.15 24.02
CA GLY A 78 40.90 -4.02 25.05
C GLY A 78 40.32 -3.31 26.28
N ASP A 79 40.98 -2.28 26.80
CA ASP A 79 40.48 -1.53 27.96
C ASP A 79 39.44 -0.44 27.57
N PRO A 80 38.20 -0.49 28.07
CA PRO A 80 37.16 0.48 27.73
C PRO A 80 37.51 1.95 28.07
N GLN A 81 38.30 2.21 29.10
CA GLN A 81 38.66 3.59 29.46
C GLN A 81 39.70 4.16 28.48
N GLU A 82 40.70 3.36 28.10
CA GLU A 82 41.67 3.77 27.09
C GLU A 82 41.02 3.97 25.71
N ILE A 83 40.02 3.15 25.35
CA ILE A 83 39.23 3.36 24.13
C ILE A 83 38.52 4.71 24.17
N LEU A 84 37.86 5.06 25.28
CA LEU A 84 37.17 6.34 25.44
C LEU A 84 38.11 7.54 25.40
N LYS A 85 39.38 7.38 25.80
CA LYS A 85 40.39 8.44 25.66
C LYS A 85 40.87 8.61 24.22
N LYS A 86 40.94 7.52 23.45
CA LYS A 86 41.43 7.55 22.07
C LYS A 86 40.39 8.04 21.07
N LEU A 87 39.14 7.59 21.17
CA LEU A 87 38.09 7.88 20.18
C LEU A 87 37.88 9.37 19.86
N PRO A 88 37.79 10.29 20.84
CA PRO A 88 37.64 11.72 20.55
C PRO A 88 38.74 12.27 19.64
N THR A 89 39.98 11.85 19.88
CA THR A 89 41.14 12.24 19.08
C THR A 89 41.10 11.63 17.69
N THR A 90 40.79 10.34 17.59
CA THR A 90 40.58 9.66 16.31
C THR A 90 39.53 10.39 15.46
N TYR A 91 38.36 10.66 16.02
CA TYR A 91 37.28 11.34 15.30
C TYR A 91 37.64 12.79 14.93
N MET A 92 38.32 13.52 15.80
CA MET A 92 38.80 14.87 15.51
C MET A 92 39.75 14.88 14.30
N THR A 93 40.73 13.98 14.26
CA THR A 93 41.70 13.90 13.17
C THR A 93 41.09 13.40 11.86
N ALA A 94 40.08 12.53 11.94
CA ALA A 94 39.26 12.09 10.81
C ALA A 94 38.27 13.17 10.29
N GLY A 95 38.20 14.33 10.95
CA GLY A 95 37.32 15.43 10.54
C GLY A 95 35.85 15.26 10.94
N TRP A 96 35.55 14.38 11.90
CA TRP A 96 34.17 14.14 12.34
C TRP A 96 33.58 15.24 13.21
N GLY A 97 34.44 16.13 13.73
CA GLY A 97 34.10 17.15 14.71
C GLY A 97 34.94 16.97 15.97
N ILE A 98 34.83 17.92 16.89
CA ILE A 98 35.48 17.81 18.20
C ILE A 98 34.45 17.23 19.16
N THR A 99 34.79 16.10 19.78
CA THR A 99 33.94 15.46 20.76
C THR A 99 34.58 15.58 22.14
N ASP A 100 33.80 16.01 23.12
CA ASP A 100 34.17 16.03 24.52
C ASP A 100 33.27 15.06 25.29
N ILE A 101 33.86 14.12 26.01
CA ILE A 101 33.12 13.16 26.84
C ILE A 101 32.96 13.78 28.23
N ASP A 102 31.77 14.31 28.53
CA ASP A 102 31.48 15.03 29.77
C ASP A 102 31.36 14.08 30.97
N ARG A 103 30.63 12.97 30.77
CA ARG A 103 30.43 11.96 31.83
C ARG A 103 30.32 10.57 31.24
N VAL A 104 30.91 9.58 31.92
CA VAL A 104 30.67 8.14 31.66
C VAL A 104 30.56 7.40 32.99
N CYS A 105 29.53 6.57 33.14
CA CYS A 105 29.34 5.71 34.30
C CYS A 105 29.06 4.29 33.84
N PHE A 106 30.07 3.41 33.91
CA PHE A 106 29.94 1.99 33.54
C PHE A 106 28.96 1.22 34.43
N LYS A 107 28.80 1.63 35.69
CA LYS A 107 27.84 1.01 36.62
C LYS A 107 26.39 1.30 36.23
N GLU A 108 26.09 2.55 35.89
CA GLU A 108 24.76 2.97 35.45
C GLU A 108 24.53 2.75 33.94
N LYS A 109 25.60 2.42 33.20
CA LYS A 109 25.62 2.30 31.74
C LYS A 109 25.10 3.56 31.05
N LYS A 110 25.51 4.72 31.57
CA LYS A 110 25.13 6.05 31.07
C LYS A 110 26.35 6.85 30.66
N ALA A 111 26.19 7.70 29.66
CA ALA A 111 27.20 8.66 29.24
C ALA A 111 26.57 9.97 28.76
N THR A 112 27.34 11.04 28.78
CA THR A 112 27.00 12.32 28.17
C THR A 112 28.20 12.77 27.36
N ILE A 113 27.97 13.14 26.10
CA ILE A 113 29.01 13.71 25.23
C ILE A 113 28.52 15.03 24.64
N ARG A 114 29.47 15.89 24.28
CA ARG A 114 29.25 17.12 23.53
C ARG A 114 30.03 17.06 22.23
N VAL A 115 29.38 17.38 21.13
CA VAL A 115 30.02 17.46 19.81
C VAL A 115 29.90 18.88 19.29
N ARG A 116 31.02 19.41 18.80
CA ARG A 116 31.08 20.72 18.14
C ARG A 116 31.73 20.60 16.77
N ASN A 117 31.26 21.42 15.83
CA ASN A 117 31.83 21.51 14.49
C ASN A 117 31.79 20.16 13.74
N GLY A 118 30.76 19.35 14.04
CA GLY A 118 30.57 18.03 13.44
C GLY A 118 30.33 18.11 11.94
N TRP A 119 30.70 17.06 11.20
CA TRP A 119 30.43 17.01 9.76
C TRP A 119 28.92 17.00 9.47
N GLU A 120 28.14 16.28 10.28
CA GLU A 120 26.68 16.15 10.11
C GLU A 120 25.98 17.49 10.35
N TYR A 121 26.38 18.23 11.38
CA TYR A 121 25.93 19.61 11.61
C TYR A 121 26.16 20.51 10.38
N LYS A 122 27.35 20.42 9.74
CA LYS A 122 27.67 21.21 8.54
C LYS A 122 26.78 20.85 7.36
N VAL A 123 26.54 19.55 7.15
CA VAL A 123 25.65 19.06 6.09
C VAL A 123 24.23 19.57 6.34
N ASN A 124 23.69 19.37 7.54
CA ASN A 124 22.34 19.79 7.91
C ASN A 124 22.16 21.31 7.76
N THR A 125 23.17 22.09 8.17
CA THR A 125 23.19 23.55 7.96
C THR A 125 23.17 23.90 6.46
N ALA A 126 23.96 23.21 5.64
CA ALA A 126 23.99 23.42 4.19
C ALA A 126 22.68 23.00 3.49
N GLN A 127 21.97 22.03 4.07
CA GLN A 127 20.63 21.61 3.64
C GLN A 127 19.51 22.48 4.23
N LYS A 128 19.83 23.43 5.12
CA LYS A 128 18.86 24.27 5.85
C LYS A 128 17.86 23.47 6.68
N LYS A 129 18.33 22.39 7.30
CA LYS A 129 17.53 21.57 8.20
C LYS A 129 17.29 22.31 9.52
N GLU A 130 16.13 22.06 10.11
CA GLU A 130 15.73 22.62 11.41
C GLU A 130 15.92 21.63 12.58
N GLN A 131 16.38 20.42 12.30
CA GLN A 131 16.52 19.35 13.29
C GLN A 131 17.94 18.78 13.33
N GLU A 132 18.31 18.23 14.50
CA GLU A 132 19.58 17.54 14.70
C GLU A 132 19.67 16.27 13.83
N GLY A 133 20.88 15.97 13.36
CA GLY A 133 21.14 14.73 12.64
C GLY A 133 21.11 13.51 13.56
N THR A 134 20.99 12.33 12.96
CA THR A 134 20.82 11.07 13.69
C THR A 134 22.01 10.12 13.55
N PHE A 135 22.93 10.38 12.61
CA PHE A 135 24.07 9.50 12.37
C PHE A 135 25.10 9.56 13.50
N LEU A 136 25.60 10.75 13.85
CA LEU A 136 26.61 10.92 14.91
C LEU A 136 26.12 10.44 16.28
N PRO A 137 24.93 10.83 16.77
CA PRO A 137 24.46 10.30 18.04
C PRO A 137 24.12 8.81 17.96
N GLY A 138 23.57 8.32 16.83
CA GLY A 138 23.39 6.89 16.58
C GLY A 138 24.73 6.13 16.67
N HIS A 139 25.79 6.69 16.07
CA HIS A 139 27.14 6.13 16.11
C HIS A 139 27.67 6.00 17.52
N TRP A 140 27.60 7.05 18.32
CA TRP A 140 28.01 6.99 19.72
C TRP A 140 27.16 6.04 20.56
N ALA A 141 25.85 5.93 20.28
CA ALA A 141 25.01 4.92 20.92
C ALA A 141 25.47 3.49 20.59
N GLY A 142 25.90 3.25 19.35
CA GLY A 142 26.54 2.00 18.94
C GLY A 142 27.85 1.72 19.67
N VAL A 143 28.72 2.74 19.81
CA VAL A 143 29.98 2.64 20.56
C VAL A 143 29.71 2.30 22.03
N PHE A 144 28.87 3.06 22.71
CA PHE A 144 28.53 2.82 24.12
C PHE A 144 27.82 1.49 24.32
N SER A 145 27.03 1.03 23.34
CA SER A 145 26.42 -0.30 23.40
C SER A 145 27.48 -1.40 23.48
N GLY A 146 28.56 -1.27 22.71
CA GLY A 146 29.69 -2.19 22.77
C GLY A 146 30.47 -2.06 24.09
N LEU A 147 30.79 -0.84 24.52
CA LEU A 147 31.58 -0.60 25.74
C LEU A 147 30.85 -1.01 27.03
N PHE A 148 29.53 -0.82 27.10
CA PHE A 148 28.72 -1.22 28.25
C PHE A 148 28.20 -2.65 28.16
N ASN A 149 28.43 -3.33 27.04
CA ASN A 149 27.84 -4.63 26.70
C ASN A 149 26.32 -4.65 26.98
N GLU A 150 25.63 -3.66 26.42
CA GLU A 150 24.20 -3.40 26.64
C GLU A 150 23.61 -2.69 25.41
N LYS A 151 22.30 -2.77 25.19
CA LYS A 151 21.65 -1.89 24.21
C LYS A 151 21.55 -0.48 24.77
N VAL A 152 22.18 0.48 24.10
CA VAL A 152 22.18 1.90 24.50
C VAL A 152 21.42 2.72 23.48
N TRP A 153 20.55 3.61 23.97
CA TRP A 153 19.90 4.66 23.19
C TRP A 153 20.44 6.04 23.58
N TYR A 154 19.99 7.07 22.87
CA TYR A 154 20.38 8.44 23.12
C TYR A 154 19.20 9.40 23.14
N LYS A 155 19.41 10.56 23.76
CA LYS A 155 18.52 11.72 23.70
C LYS A 155 19.37 12.94 23.37
N VAL A 156 18.90 13.76 22.43
CA VAL A 156 19.47 15.08 22.16
C VAL A 156 18.98 16.04 23.26
N THR A 157 19.91 16.66 23.99
CA THR A 157 19.59 17.65 25.04
C THR A 157 19.89 19.08 24.62
N GLN A 158 20.81 19.27 23.67
CA GLN A 158 21.12 20.55 23.03
C GLN A 158 21.51 20.29 21.56
N SER A 159 21.24 21.26 20.70
CA SER A 159 21.49 21.16 19.26
C SER A 159 22.20 22.40 18.71
N GLN A 160 23.27 22.20 17.93
CA GLN A 160 23.90 23.30 17.20
C GLN A 160 22.99 23.90 16.13
N ILE A 161 22.05 23.12 15.59
CA ILE A 161 21.06 23.60 14.61
C ILE A 161 20.08 24.60 15.26
N GLU A 162 19.76 24.38 16.53
CA GLU A 162 18.91 25.29 17.34
C GLU A 162 19.69 26.53 17.86
N GLY A 163 20.97 26.66 17.51
CA GLY A 163 21.80 27.82 17.86
C GLY A 163 22.64 27.66 19.13
N HIS A 164 22.73 26.45 19.71
CA HIS A 164 23.65 26.16 20.82
C HIS A 164 25.12 26.06 20.33
N ASP A 165 26.07 26.30 21.24
CA ASP A 165 27.51 26.23 20.93
C ASP A 165 27.98 24.80 20.58
N TYR A 166 27.25 23.78 21.05
CA TYR A 166 27.52 22.36 20.83
C TYR A 166 26.21 21.57 20.81
N SER A 167 26.23 20.40 20.18
CA SER A 167 25.18 19.40 20.30
C SER A 167 25.52 18.48 21.47
N GLU A 168 24.56 18.22 22.35
CA GLU A 168 24.75 17.37 23.53
C GLU A 168 23.83 16.15 23.48
N TYR A 169 24.41 14.99 23.80
CA TYR A 169 23.73 13.71 23.73
C TYR A 169 23.88 12.97 25.06
N GLU A 170 22.75 12.59 25.64
CA GLU A 170 22.70 11.70 26.80
C GLU A 170 22.42 10.26 26.34
N PHE A 171 23.24 9.32 26.80
CA PHE A 171 23.16 7.90 26.46
C PHE A 171 22.69 7.08 27.67
N PHE A 172 21.78 6.14 27.43
CA PHE A 172 21.17 5.32 28.47
C PHE A 172 20.75 3.93 27.97
N PRO A 173 20.63 2.92 28.87
CA PRO A 173 20.16 1.60 28.49
C PRO A 173 18.73 1.63 27.94
N SER A 174 18.48 0.88 26.87
CA SER A 174 17.16 0.78 26.24
C SER A 174 16.90 -0.63 25.70
N SER A 175 15.65 -1.08 25.76
CA SER A 175 15.24 -2.33 25.09
C SER A 175 15.11 -2.17 23.57
N VAL A 176 15.01 -0.92 23.08
CA VAL A 176 14.83 -0.54 21.68
C VAL A 176 16.17 -0.10 21.07
N SER A 177 16.45 -0.51 19.84
CA SER A 177 17.63 -0.09 19.05
C SER A 177 17.20 0.25 17.61
N PRO A 178 17.97 1.03 16.82
CA PRO A 178 17.44 1.58 15.55
C PRO A 178 17.21 0.45 14.54
N SER A 179 17.98 -0.63 14.69
CA SER A 179 17.81 -1.88 13.94
C SER A 179 16.45 -2.55 14.12
N LEU A 180 15.74 -2.32 15.24
CA LEU A 180 14.38 -2.83 15.46
C LEU A 180 13.34 -1.98 14.74
N ASN A 181 13.55 -0.65 14.67
CA ASN A 181 12.58 0.29 14.14
C ASN A 181 12.43 0.23 12.61
N VAL A 182 13.48 -0.06 11.84
CA VAL A 182 13.38 -0.13 10.37
C VAL A 182 12.45 -1.25 9.92
N SER A 183 12.61 -2.44 10.49
CA SER A 183 11.78 -3.59 10.11
C SER A 183 10.34 -3.44 10.56
N SER A 184 10.09 -2.85 11.73
CA SER A 184 8.73 -2.59 12.20
C SER A 184 8.04 -1.50 11.38
N LEU A 185 8.73 -0.41 11.04
CA LEU A 185 8.15 0.69 10.26
C LEU A 185 7.84 0.27 8.81
N ILE A 186 8.73 -0.49 8.16
CA ILE A 186 8.45 -1.05 6.83
C ILE A 186 7.25 -2.00 6.89
N GLN A 187 7.13 -2.78 7.97
CA GLN A 187 6.00 -3.70 8.15
C GLN A 187 4.70 -2.94 8.40
N GLU A 188 4.71 -1.90 9.23
CA GLU A 188 3.55 -1.05 9.50
C GLU A 188 3.05 -0.33 8.24
N GLN A 189 3.96 0.30 7.47
CA GLN A 189 3.60 0.95 6.19
C GLN A 189 3.02 -0.06 5.20
N LYS A 190 3.59 -1.26 5.13
CA LYS A 190 3.09 -2.33 4.27
C LYS A 190 1.69 -2.79 4.70
N ASP A 191 1.46 -2.94 6.00
CA ASP A 191 0.17 -3.36 6.54
C ASP A 191 -0.90 -2.28 6.34
N GLU A 192 -0.56 -0.99 6.48
CA GLU A 192 -1.45 0.13 6.18
C GLU A 192 -1.82 0.21 4.70
N ALA A 193 -0.81 0.15 3.82
CA ALA A 193 -1.04 0.14 2.38
C ALA A 193 -1.88 -1.05 1.93
N GLN A 194 -1.68 -2.23 2.52
CA GLN A 194 -2.49 -3.40 2.25
C GLN A 194 -3.95 -3.21 2.69
N LYS A 195 -4.19 -2.68 3.89
CA LYS A 195 -5.55 -2.38 4.37
C LYS A 195 -6.27 -1.36 3.49
N GLU A 196 -5.57 -0.33 3.05
CA GLU A 196 -6.14 0.70 2.17
C GLU A 196 -6.48 0.12 0.79
N LEU A 197 -5.59 -0.69 0.22
CA LEU A 197 -5.85 -1.38 -1.04
C LEU A 197 -7.03 -2.37 -0.93
N GLU A 198 -7.12 -3.13 0.16
CA GLU A 198 -8.24 -4.04 0.44
C GLU A 198 -9.57 -3.27 0.52
N LYS A 199 -9.58 -2.11 1.20
CA LYS A 199 -10.75 -1.24 1.29
C LYS A 199 -11.19 -0.72 -0.08
N ILE A 200 -10.26 -0.16 -0.87
CA ILE A 200 -10.56 0.35 -2.23
C ILE A 200 -11.09 -0.79 -3.12
N THR A 201 -10.47 -1.97 -3.03
CA THR A 201 -10.89 -3.14 -3.80
C THR A 201 -12.30 -3.58 -3.43
N ARG A 202 -12.62 -3.61 -2.13
CA ARG A 202 -13.97 -3.94 -1.64
C ARG A 202 -15.00 -2.93 -2.14
N GLU A 203 -14.75 -1.63 -1.98
CA GLU A 203 -15.67 -0.57 -2.41
C GLU A 203 -15.91 -0.61 -3.94
N ARG A 204 -14.87 -0.84 -4.74
CA ARG A 204 -15.02 -1.02 -6.20
C ARG A 204 -15.85 -2.26 -6.53
N THR A 205 -15.62 -3.37 -5.84
CA THR A 205 -16.34 -4.64 -6.08
C THR A 205 -17.82 -4.50 -5.74
N GLU A 206 -18.14 -3.83 -4.64
CA GLU A 206 -19.52 -3.53 -4.23
C GLU A 206 -20.21 -2.61 -5.25
N SER A 207 -19.53 -1.54 -5.68
CA SER A 207 -20.04 -0.61 -6.70
C SER A 207 -20.31 -1.29 -8.05
N LEU A 208 -19.36 -2.11 -8.53
CA LEU A 208 -19.52 -2.90 -9.75
C LEU A 208 -20.68 -3.90 -9.62
N SER A 209 -20.79 -4.59 -8.48
CA SER A 209 -21.90 -5.54 -8.23
C SER A 209 -23.25 -4.84 -8.25
N GLN A 210 -23.36 -3.66 -7.64
CA GLN A 210 -24.60 -2.87 -7.64
C GLN A 210 -24.96 -2.41 -9.06
N MET A 211 -23.99 -1.94 -9.84
CA MET A 211 -24.20 -1.54 -11.23
C MET A 211 -24.67 -2.72 -12.09
N ILE A 212 -24.10 -3.93 -11.89
CA ILE A 212 -24.55 -5.15 -12.57
C ILE A 212 -26.02 -5.46 -12.23
N LYS A 213 -26.44 -5.31 -10.96
CA LYS A 213 -27.83 -5.53 -10.54
C LYS A 213 -28.82 -4.56 -11.19
N GLU A 214 -28.42 -3.31 -11.39
CA GLU A 214 -29.27 -2.31 -12.06
C GLU A 214 -29.50 -2.63 -13.54
N ILE A 215 -28.49 -3.21 -14.20
CA ILE A 215 -28.51 -3.48 -15.65
C ILE A 215 -29.13 -4.85 -15.99
N SER A 216 -29.19 -5.81 -15.06
CA SER A 216 -29.34 -7.23 -15.38
C SER A 216 -30.72 -7.70 -15.88
N SER A 217 -31.80 -6.91 -15.78
CA SER A 217 -33.13 -7.17 -16.39
C SER A 217 -34.08 -5.97 -16.23
N PRO A 218 -34.09 -5.00 -17.16
CA PRO A 218 -35.01 -3.86 -17.07
C PRO A 218 -36.47 -4.30 -17.35
N ILE A 219 -37.40 -3.94 -16.48
CA ILE A 219 -38.84 -4.03 -16.78
C ILE A 219 -39.20 -2.77 -17.57
N ILE A 220 -39.60 -2.94 -18.83
CA ILE A 220 -39.81 -1.85 -19.78
C ILE A 220 -41.31 -1.65 -19.99
N PRO A 221 -41.92 -0.54 -19.50
CA PRO A 221 -43.30 -0.21 -19.83
C PRO A 221 -43.38 0.33 -21.26
N VAL A 222 -44.10 -0.37 -22.13
CA VAL A 222 -44.33 0.06 -23.52
C VAL A 222 -45.45 1.07 -23.58
N MET A 223 -46.51 0.82 -22.82
CA MET A 223 -47.68 1.67 -22.65
C MET A 223 -48.46 1.24 -21.41
N GLU A 224 -49.59 1.90 -21.12
CA GLU A 224 -50.48 1.46 -20.05
C GLU A 224 -50.90 -0.01 -20.28
N SER A 225 -50.80 -0.81 -19.23
CA SER A 225 -51.16 -2.23 -19.22
C SER A 225 -50.28 -3.22 -20.03
N ILE A 226 -49.23 -2.78 -20.72
CA ILE A 226 -48.28 -3.67 -21.44
C ILE A 226 -46.84 -3.45 -20.93
N LEU A 227 -46.25 -4.51 -20.38
CA LEU A 227 -44.83 -4.54 -19.96
C LEU A 227 -44.02 -5.50 -20.82
N ILE A 228 -42.73 -5.20 -20.99
CA ILE A 228 -41.73 -6.10 -21.57
C ILE A 228 -40.67 -6.42 -20.50
N VAL A 229 -40.25 -7.68 -20.45
CA VAL A 229 -39.09 -8.16 -19.68
C VAL A 229 -38.15 -8.91 -20.61
N PRO A 230 -36.97 -8.35 -20.96
CA PRO A 230 -35.98 -9.06 -21.74
C PRO A 230 -35.13 -9.97 -20.84
N LEU A 231 -35.01 -11.25 -21.22
CA LEU A 231 -34.09 -12.19 -20.59
C LEU A 231 -32.74 -12.14 -21.31
N VAL A 232 -31.71 -11.64 -20.61
CA VAL A 232 -30.38 -11.41 -21.20
C VAL A 232 -29.32 -12.28 -20.52
N GLY A 233 -28.70 -13.16 -21.33
CA GLY A 233 -27.62 -14.05 -20.90
C GLY A 233 -28.09 -15.22 -20.01
N PRO A 234 -27.16 -16.01 -19.45
CA PRO A 234 -27.50 -17.13 -18.59
C PRO A 234 -28.09 -16.66 -17.25
N TYR A 235 -29.08 -17.40 -16.74
CA TYR A 235 -29.72 -17.14 -15.45
C TYR A 235 -29.24 -18.12 -14.40
N ASN A 236 -28.79 -17.59 -13.26
CA ASN A 236 -28.55 -18.36 -12.04
C ASN A 236 -29.65 -18.04 -11.02
N GLU A 237 -29.64 -18.76 -9.90
CA GLU A 237 -30.67 -18.67 -8.86
C GLU A 237 -30.95 -17.24 -8.39
N LEU A 238 -29.89 -16.50 -8.06
CA LEU A 238 -30.00 -15.13 -7.59
C LEU A 238 -30.67 -14.20 -8.63
N ARG A 239 -30.29 -14.30 -9.91
CA ARG A 239 -30.85 -13.44 -10.96
C ARG A 239 -32.31 -13.77 -11.27
N ALA A 240 -32.66 -15.06 -11.20
CA ALA A 240 -34.02 -15.53 -11.43
C ALA A 240 -34.99 -15.00 -10.34
N GLU A 241 -34.61 -15.15 -9.06
CA GLU A 241 -35.41 -14.64 -7.94
C GLU A 241 -35.54 -13.11 -7.99
N GLU A 242 -34.43 -12.38 -8.18
CA GLU A 242 -34.47 -10.92 -8.28
C GLU A 242 -35.37 -10.43 -9.41
N LEU A 243 -35.38 -11.11 -10.57
CA LEU A 243 -36.24 -10.76 -11.70
C LEU A 243 -37.71 -11.03 -11.40
N LEU A 244 -38.02 -12.19 -10.80
CA LEU A 244 -39.38 -12.55 -10.42
C LEU A 244 -39.95 -11.53 -9.45
N ASP A 245 -39.25 -11.25 -8.36
CA ASP A 245 -39.67 -10.31 -7.32
C ASP A 245 -39.89 -8.91 -7.89
N ARG A 246 -38.93 -8.41 -8.68
CA ARG A 246 -39.08 -7.11 -9.34
C ARG A 246 -40.28 -7.08 -10.28
N THR A 247 -40.53 -8.15 -11.03
CA THR A 247 -41.65 -8.20 -11.98
C THR A 247 -42.97 -8.18 -11.23
N LEU A 248 -43.15 -9.05 -10.24
CA LEU A 248 -44.37 -9.13 -9.44
C LEU A 248 -44.66 -7.81 -8.69
N LEU A 249 -43.63 -7.08 -8.23
CA LEU A 249 -43.79 -5.77 -7.61
C LEU A 249 -44.22 -4.67 -8.60
N ASN A 250 -43.84 -4.77 -9.87
CA ASN A 250 -44.12 -3.76 -10.89
C ASN A 250 -45.42 -4.00 -11.67
N LEU A 251 -45.88 -5.25 -11.79
CA LEU A 251 -47.14 -5.57 -12.50
C LEU A 251 -48.34 -4.74 -11.99
N PRO A 252 -48.62 -4.64 -10.67
CA PRO A 252 -49.73 -3.82 -10.18
C PRO A 252 -49.49 -2.33 -10.38
N ARG A 253 -48.24 -1.86 -10.24
CA ARG A 253 -47.87 -0.43 -10.39
C ARG A 253 -48.20 0.08 -11.80
N HIS A 254 -48.04 -0.78 -12.81
CA HIS A 254 -48.32 -0.45 -14.21
C HIS A 254 -49.69 -0.95 -14.69
N LYS A 255 -50.52 -1.52 -13.81
CA LYS A 255 -51.81 -2.16 -14.16
C LYS A 255 -51.66 -3.12 -15.34
N ALA A 256 -50.58 -3.90 -15.32
CA ALA A 256 -50.17 -4.75 -16.43
C ALA A 256 -51.16 -5.91 -16.63
N THR A 257 -51.85 -5.91 -17.78
CA THR A 257 -52.68 -7.04 -18.22
C THR A 257 -51.92 -7.97 -19.15
N HIS A 258 -50.87 -7.46 -19.81
CA HIS A 258 -49.99 -8.21 -20.69
C HIS A 258 -48.52 -8.05 -20.29
N LEU A 259 -47.81 -9.17 -20.25
CA LEU A 259 -46.37 -9.22 -20.02
C LEU A 259 -45.70 -9.95 -21.18
N ILE A 260 -44.83 -9.24 -21.90
CA ILE A 260 -44.06 -9.82 -22.99
C ILE A 260 -42.68 -10.20 -22.45
N VAL A 261 -42.35 -11.48 -22.50
CA VAL A 261 -41.02 -11.98 -22.14
C VAL A 261 -40.20 -12.11 -23.42
N ASP A 262 -39.17 -11.28 -23.53
CA ASP A 262 -38.29 -11.25 -24.70
C ASP A 262 -37.08 -12.16 -24.51
N LEU A 263 -37.04 -13.23 -25.28
CA LEU A 263 -36.02 -14.28 -25.23
C LEU A 263 -34.94 -14.10 -26.31
N THR A 264 -34.97 -13.00 -27.08
CA THR A 264 -34.06 -12.76 -28.22
C THR A 264 -32.58 -12.82 -27.82
N SER A 265 -32.25 -12.39 -26.60
CA SER A 265 -30.86 -12.34 -26.09
C SER A 265 -30.53 -13.50 -25.13
N LEU A 266 -31.40 -14.50 -25.04
CA LEU A 266 -31.19 -15.67 -24.20
C LEU A 266 -30.29 -16.68 -24.93
N LYS A 267 -29.14 -17.01 -24.32
CA LYS A 267 -28.14 -17.94 -24.88
C LYS A 267 -27.64 -18.89 -23.79
N GLY A 268 -27.31 -20.13 -24.15
CA GLY A 268 -26.77 -21.12 -23.22
C GLY A 268 -27.78 -21.54 -22.16
N VAL A 269 -28.93 -22.05 -22.58
CA VAL A 269 -30.06 -22.39 -21.70
C VAL A 269 -29.87 -23.77 -21.07
N ASP A 270 -29.88 -23.82 -19.74
CA ASP A 270 -29.86 -25.03 -18.93
C ASP A 270 -31.27 -25.37 -18.41
N ASP A 271 -31.39 -26.49 -17.69
CA ASP A 271 -32.68 -26.92 -17.12
C ASP A 271 -33.21 -25.90 -16.11
N TYR A 272 -32.32 -25.26 -15.35
CA TYR A 272 -32.68 -24.22 -14.38
C TYR A 272 -33.39 -23.04 -15.04
N THR A 273 -32.86 -22.56 -16.18
CA THR A 273 -33.43 -21.43 -16.91
C THR A 273 -34.83 -21.77 -17.46
N LEU A 274 -35.06 -22.99 -17.91
CA LEU A 274 -36.38 -23.44 -18.39
C LEU A 274 -37.39 -23.54 -17.25
N ASP A 275 -37.01 -24.17 -16.13
CA ASP A 275 -37.82 -24.22 -14.91
C ASP A 275 -38.17 -22.82 -14.40
N PHE A 276 -37.22 -21.89 -14.48
CA PHE A 276 -37.45 -20.50 -14.13
C PHE A 276 -38.49 -19.85 -15.04
N ILE A 277 -38.41 -20.02 -16.36
CA ILE A 277 -39.39 -19.46 -17.30
C ILE A 277 -40.80 -19.96 -16.97
N ASP A 278 -40.96 -21.27 -16.72
CA ASP A 278 -42.27 -21.85 -16.36
C ASP A 278 -42.81 -21.29 -15.04
N LYS A 279 -41.95 -21.20 -14.01
CA LYS A 279 -42.31 -20.58 -12.72
C LYS A 279 -42.67 -19.11 -12.88
N PHE A 280 -41.89 -18.38 -13.67
CA PHE A 280 -42.07 -16.96 -13.92
C PHE A 280 -43.42 -16.71 -14.59
N VAL A 281 -43.72 -17.42 -15.68
CA VAL A 281 -45.01 -17.31 -16.39
C VAL A 281 -46.18 -17.68 -15.48
N THR A 282 -46.04 -18.75 -14.70
CA THR A 282 -47.10 -19.19 -13.77
C THR A 282 -47.35 -18.13 -12.70
N ALA A 283 -46.31 -17.61 -12.06
CA ALA A 283 -46.43 -16.60 -11.01
C ALA A 283 -47.08 -15.30 -11.52
N THR A 284 -46.69 -14.84 -12.70
CA THR A 284 -47.27 -13.63 -13.31
C THR A 284 -48.74 -13.85 -13.73
N SER A 285 -49.10 -15.07 -14.14
CA SER A 285 -50.50 -15.41 -14.44
C SER A 285 -51.42 -15.33 -13.22
N PHE A 286 -50.91 -15.68 -12.02
CA PHE A 286 -51.65 -15.51 -10.77
C PHE A 286 -51.87 -14.04 -10.39
N MET A 287 -51.07 -13.12 -10.95
CA MET A 287 -51.30 -11.67 -10.82
C MET A 287 -52.32 -11.13 -11.82
N GLY A 288 -52.98 -12.00 -12.60
CA GLY A 288 -53.98 -11.63 -13.60
C GLY A 288 -53.35 -11.08 -14.89
N THR A 289 -52.06 -11.31 -15.10
CA THR A 289 -51.33 -10.86 -16.28
C THR A 289 -51.14 -12.01 -17.27
N LYS A 290 -51.51 -11.79 -18.54
CA LYS A 290 -51.26 -12.74 -19.63
C LYS A 290 -49.82 -12.62 -20.12
N CYS A 291 -49.11 -13.74 -20.13
CA CYS A 291 -47.75 -13.79 -20.67
C CYS A 291 -47.72 -14.09 -22.16
N LEU A 292 -46.80 -13.44 -22.86
CA LEU A 292 -46.50 -13.66 -24.27
C LEU A 292 -44.99 -13.90 -24.38
N LEU A 293 -44.56 -14.92 -25.11
CA LEU A 293 -43.14 -15.15 -25.37
C LEU A 293 -42.77 -14.62 -26.75
N VAL A 294 -41.64 -13.91 -26.86
CA VAL A 294 -41.13 -13.42 -28.14
C VAL A 294 -39.66 -13.75 -28.31
N GLY A 295 -39.20 -13.86 -29.55
CA GLY A 295 -37.77 -14.01 -29.84
C GLY A 295 -37.20 -15.39 -29.53
N ILE A 296 -38.04 -16.43 -29.48
CA ILE A 296 -37.59 -17.82 -29.29
C ILE A 296 -36.74 -18.24 -30.49
N SER A 297 -35.48 -18.59 -30.25
CA SER A 297 -34.60 -19.14 -31.29
C SER A 297 -34.97 -20.58 -31.64
N PRO A 298 -34.65 -21.07 -32.85
CA PRO A 298 -34.88 -22.47 -33.22
C PRO A 298 -34.23 -23.47 -32.25
N GLU A 299 -33.02 -23.15 -31.78
CA GLU A 299 -32.29 -23.97 -30.81
C GLU A 299 -33.03 -24.03 -29.46
N LEU A 300 -33.51 -22.90 -28.96
CA LEU A 300 -34.30 -22.83 -27.72
C LEU A 300 -35.61 -23.60 -27.85
N SER A 301 -36.30 -23.46 -28.99
CA SER A 301 -37.53 -24.20 -29.28
C SER A 301 -37.31 -25.72 -29.22
N MET A 302 -36.21 -26.22 -29.82
CA MET A 302 -35.88 -27.64 -29.76
C MET A 302 -35.61 -28.11 -28.33
N GLN A 303 -34.89 -27.32 -27.52
CA GLN A 303 -34.58 -27.67 -26.13
C GLN A 303 -35.84 -27.76 -25.27
N ILE A 304 -36.75 -26.78 -25.40
CA ILE A 304 -38.05 -26.79 -24.71
C ILE A 304 -38.85 -28.06 -25.05
N THR A 305 -38.96 -28.38 -26.34
CA THR A 305 -39.72 -29.55 -26.81
C THR A 305 -39.09 -30.87 -26.37
N GLN A 306 -37.76 -31.00 -26.44
CA GLN A 306 -37.06 -32.24 -26.07
C GLN A 306 -37.16 -32.55 -24.58
N ARG A 307 -37.19 -31.51 -23.72
CA ARG A 307 -37.23 -31.65 -22.26
C ARG A 307 -38.66 -31.77 -21.72
N GLY A 308 -39.67 -31.70 -22.58
CA GLY A 308 -41.07 -31.95 -22.20
C GLY A 308 -41.75 -30.79 -21.49
N HIS A 309 -41.18 -29.58 -21.53
CA HIS A 309 -41.84 -28.37 -21.01
C HIS A 309 -43.04 -28.01 -21.89
N LYS A 310 -44.20 -27.79 -21.27
CA LYS A 310 -45.47 -27.51 -21.97
C LYS A 310 -45.69 -26.01 -22.06
N ILE A 311 -45.09 -25.39 -23.08
CA ILE A 311 -45.34 -23.98 -23.46
C ILE A 311 -46.60 -23.84 -24.33
N ASP A 312 -47.28 -24.95 -24.67
CA ASP A 312 -48.43 -25.01 -25.59
C ASP A 312 -49.60 -24.05 -25.26
N SER A 313 -49.69 -23.55 -24.03
CA SER A 313 -50.72 -22.61 -23.58
C SER A 313 -50.31 -21.13 -23.64
N ILE A 314 -49.06 -20.81 -23.99
CA ILE A 314 -48.53 -19.45 -23.97
C ILE A 314 -48.35 -18.95 -25.42
N PRO A 315 -49.00 -17.83 -25.82
CA PRO A 315 -48.82 -17.29 -27.16
C PRO A 315 -47.35 -16.92 -27.43
N CYS A 316 -46.80 -17.46 -28.51
CA CYS A 316 -45.41 -17.28 -28.91
C CYS A 316 -45.31 -16.53 -30.25
N PHE A 317 -44.40 -15.56 -30.34
CA PHE A 317 -44.16 -14.80 -31.56
C PHE A 317 -42.67 -14.74 -31.92
N SER A 318 -42.39 -14.60 -33.21
CA SER A 318 -41.00 -14.59 -33.69
C SER A 318 -40.24 -13.32 -33.31
N ILE A 319 -40.92 -12.17 -33.26
CA ILE A 319 -40.32 -10.87 -32.96
C ILE A 319 -41.18 -10.08 -31.98
N LEU A 320 -40.55 -9.21 -31.20
CA LEU A 320 -41.21 -8.38 -30.19
C LEU A 320 -42.40 -7.57 -30.75
N GLN A 321 -42.25 -7.02 -31.97
CA GLN A 321 -43.30 -6.25 -32.63
C GLN A 321 -44.62 -7.03 -32.75
N GLN A 322 -44.57 -8.33 -33.05
CA GLN A 322 -45.76 -9.17 -33.17
C GLN A 322 -46.45 -9.36 -31.82
N GLY A 323 -45.68 -9.58 -30.74
CA GLY A 323 -46.21 -9.70 -29.39
C GLY A 323 -46.89 -8.41 -28.92
N VAL A 324 -46.29 -7.24 -29.21
CA VAL A 324 -46.91 -5.94 -28.90
C VAL A 324 -48.20 -5.74 -29.69
N MET A 325 -48.22 -6.06 -30.99
CA MET A 325 -49.42 -5.95 -31.83
C MET A 325 -50.55 -6.86 -31.33
N HIS A 326 -50.24 -8.08 -30.90
CA HIS A 326 -51.22 -9.00 -30.35
C HIS A 326 -51.81 -8.49 -29.03
N ALA A 327 -50.97 -8.00 -28.11
CA ALA A 327 -51.45 -7.42 -26.85
C ALA A 327 -52.33 -6.18 -27.06
N LEU A 328 -52.03 -5.36 -28.06
CA LEU A 328 -52.86 -4.22 -28.46
C LEU A 328 -54.24 -4.66 -28.97
N ASP A 329 -54.27 -5.67 -29.84
CA ASP A 329 -55.51 -6.22 -30.40
C ASP A 329 -56.42 -6.79 -29.30
N GLU A 330 -55.86 -7.55 -28.34
CA GLU A 330 -56.62 -8.06 -27.19
C GLU A 330 -57.19 -6.95 -26.27
N LEU A 331 -56.56 -5.78 -26.27
CA LEU A 331 -57.04 -4.59 -25.54
C LEU A 331 -58.02 -3.75 -26.36
N GLY A 332 -58.36 -4.16 -27.59
CA GLY A 332 -59.24 -3.41 -28.49
C GLY A 332 -58.63 -2.11 -29.00
N MET A 333 -57.29 -2.04 -29.06
CA MET A 333 -56.55 -0.86 -29.51
C MET A 333 -55.98 -1.06 -30.92
N GLU A 334 -56.13 -0.05 -31.78
CA GLU A 334 -55.59 -0.05 -33.15
C GLU A 334 -54.51 1.02 -33.34
N LEU A 335 -53.41 0.64 -33.99
CA LEU A 335 -52.38 1.58 -34.44
C LEU A 335 -52.82 2.27 -35.73
N LYS A 336 -53.19 3.54 -35.66
CA LYS A 336 -53.44 4.36 -36.85
C LYS A 336 -52.16 5.05 -37.30
N ARG A 337 -51.81 4.84 -38.57
CA ARG A 337 -50.78 5.64 -39.24
C ARG A 337 -51.28 7.08 -39.36
N LYS A 338 -50.48 8.03 -38.88
CA LYS A 338 -50.77 9.46 -39.04
C LYS A 338 -50.74 9.90 -40.50
#